data_AF-A0A2P2K6H9-F1
#
_entry.id   AF-A0A2P2K6H9-F1
#
_cell.length_a   1.000
_cell.length_b   1.000
_cell.length_c   1.000
_cell.angle_alpha   90.00
_cell.angle_beta   90.00
_cell.angle_gamma   90.00
#
_symmetry.space_group_name_H-M   'P 1'
#
loop_
_entity.id
_entity.type
_entity.pdbx_description
1 polymer ?
#
loop_
_entity_poly.entity_id
_entity_poly.type
_entity_poly.pdbx_seq_one_letter_code
_entity_poly.pdbx_strand_id
1 'polypeptide(L)'
;MEDEKSELMPPEDIGEQIASVLLEEIEQGGVVDSTHQGLLFLLCALCPQDVSKVRVGKLSPYGIETLRHIRDFLGVKFAIKADPTTSTVILKCVGCGLKNLSRKGS
;
A
#
# COMPACT_ATOMS: atom_id res chain seq x y z
N MET A 1 29.35 -10.38 24.90
CA MET A 1 28.19 -9.75 24.24
C MET A 1 27.13 -9.73 25.30
N GLU A 2 27.02 -8.60 25.98
CA GLU A 2 26.03 -8.41 27.04
C GLU A 2 24.65 -8.40 26.38
N ASP A 3 23.74 -9.22 26.91
CA ASP A 3 22.33 -9.19 26.57
C ASP A 3 21.81 -7.78 26.88
N GLU A 4 21.62 -6.99 25.82
CA GLU A 4 20.92 -5.72 25.88
C GLU A 4 19.47 -6.04 26.25
N LYS A 5 19.20 -6.07 27.56
CA LYS A 5 17.85 -6.20 28.11
C LYS A 5 17.11 -4.93 27.69
N SER A 6 16.45 -4.99 26.53
CA SER A 6 15.48 -4.00 26.09
C SER A 6 14.60 -3.67 27.29
N GLU A 7 14.72 -2.45 27.83
CA GLU A 7 13.80 -2.01 28.87
C GLU A 7 12.40 -2.14 28.29
N LEU A 8 11.57 -2.94 28.96
CA LEU A 8 10.19 -3.13 28.57
C LEU A 8 9.48 -1.82 28.89
N MET A 9 9.07 -1.10 27.84
CA MET A 9 8.24 0.10 28.02
C MET A 9 6.94 -0.26 28.75
N PRO A 10 6.46 0.58 29.67
CA PRO A 10 5.15 0.44 30.28
C PRO A 10 4.05 0.27 29.21
N PRO A 11 3.02 -0.56 29.46
CA PRO A 11 1.95 -0.78 28.49
C PRO A 11 1.16 0.51 28.17
N GLU A 12 1.07 1.45 29.10
CA GLU A 12 0.46 2.75 28.90
C GLU A 12 1.23 3.57 27.85
N ASP A 13 2.55 3.61 27.94
CA ASP A 13 3.43 4.34 27.01
C ASP A 13 3.39 3.70 25.61
N ILE A 14 3.38 2.36 25.54
CA ILE A 14 3.16 1.64 24.27
C ILE A 14 1.80 2.02 23.68
N GLY A 15 0.76 2.09 24.51
CA GLY A 15 -0.58 2.49 24.10
C GLY A 15 -0.61 3.89 23.48
N GLU A 16 0.01 4.87 24.14
CA GLU A 16 0.13 6.25 23.64
C GLU A 16 0.93 6.32 22.34
N GLN A 17 2.04 5.59 22.26
CA GLN A 17 2.87 5.54 21.05
C GLN A 17 2.10 4.96 19.86
N ILE A 18 1.42 3.82 20.03
CA ILE A 18 0.67 3.18 18.94
C ILE A 18 -0.53 4.02 18.53
N ALA A 19 -1.21 4.68 19.47
CA ALA A 19 -2.28 5.63 19.15
C ALA A 19 -1.76 6.81 18.31
N SER A 20 -0.58 7.33 18.64
CA SER A 20 0.07 8.41 17.88
C SER A 20 0.42 7.96 16.46
N VAL A 21 1.04 6.79 16.30
CA VAL A 21 1.36 6.21 14.97
C VAL A 21 0.08 5.98 14.14
N LEU A 22 -1.00 5.51 14.76
CA LEU A 22 -2.28 5.34 14.07
C LEU A 22 -2.84 6.68 13.56
N LEU A 23 -2.76 7.74 14.38
CA LEU A 23 -3.20 9.07 14.00
C LEU A 23 -2.35 9.66 12.86
N GLU A 24 -1.03 9.42 12.86
CA GLU A 24 -0.13 9.80 11.76
C GLU A 24 -0.52 9.11 10.45
N GLU A 25 -0.84 7.80 10.47
CA GLU A 25 -1.31 7.08 9.28
C GLU A 25 -2.67 7.60 8.79
N ILE A 26 -3.59 7.97 9.70
CA ILE A 26 -4.86 8.61 9.34
C ILE A 26 -4.62 9.99 8.71
N GLU A 27 -3.69 10.78 9.26
CA GLU A 27 -3.34 12.12 8.74
C GLU A 27 -2.74 12.05 7.33
N GLN A 28 -1.90 11.06 7.04
CA GLN A 28 -1.37 10.83 5.69
C GLN A 28 -2.47 10.58 4.64
N GLY A 29 -3.61 10.08 5.08
CA GLY A 29 -4.81 9.89 4.27
C GLY A 29 -4.69 8.80 3.20
N GLY A 30 -5.73 8.69 2.38
CA GLY A 30 -5.87 7.61 1.39
C GLY A 30 -6.77 6.48 1.86
N VAL A 31 -6.88 5.44 1.04
CA VAL A 31 -7.77 4.29 1.31
C VAL A 31 -7.11 3.16 2.09
N VAL A 32 -5.78 3.18 2.20
CA VAL A 32 -4.95 2.21 2.95
C VAL A 32 -3.77 2.95 3.58
N ASP A 33 -3.24 2.40 4.66
CA ASP A 33 -2.01 2.84 5.34
C ASP A 33 -0.75 2.60 4.48
N SER A 34 0.39 3.08 4.97
CA SER A 34 1.68 2.98 4.28
C SER A 34 2.16 1.54 4.05
N THR A 35 1.76 0.59 4.89
CA THR A 35 2.19 -0.81 4.84
C THR A 35 1.40 -1.65 3.84
N HIS A 36 0.10 -1.39 3.64
CA HIS A 36 -0.75 -2.17 2.73
C HIS A 36 -0.80 -1.64 1.29
N GLN A 37 -0.09 -0.54 0.98
CA GLN A 37 -0.03 0.03 -0.37
C GLN A 37 0.36 -1.01 -1.44
N GLY A 38 1.39 -1.81 -1.17
CA GLY A 38 1.89 -2.81 -2.12
C GLY A 38 0.83 -3.86 -2.47
N LEU A 39 0.10 -4.36 -1.45
CA LEU A 39 -0.99 -5.31 -1.66
C LEU A 39 -2.12 -4.69 -2.49
N LEU A 40 -2.50 -3.44 -2.18
CA LEU A 40 -3.52 -2.72 -2.96
C LEU A 40 -3.12 -2.61 -4.44
N PHE A 41 -1.88 -2.20 -4.73
CA PHE A 41 -1.39 -2.07 -6.11
C PHE A 41 -1.39 -3.40 -6.84
N LEU A 42 -0.96 -4.47 -6.18
CA LEU A 42 -0.97 -5.81 -6.77
C LEU A 42 -2.40 -6.24 -7.12
N LEU A 43 -3.35 -6.04 -6.20
CA LEU A 43 -4.76 -6.39 -6.44
C LEU A 43 -5.36 -5.59 -7.60
N CYS A 44 -5.10 -4.28 -7.69
CA CYS A 44 -5.52 -3.45 -8.83
C CYS A 44 -4.92 -3.94 -10.16
N ALA A 45 -3.66 -4.39 -10.15
CA ALA A 45 -3.00 -4.90 -11.33
C ALA A 45 -3.55 -6.27 -11.77
N LEU A 46 -4.02 -7.10 -10.84
CA LEU A 46 -4.59 -8.42 -11.11
C LEU A 46 -6.07 -8.41 -11.52
N CYS A 47 -6.74 -7.25 -11.44
CA CYS A 47 -8.12 -7.08 -11.90
C CYS A 47 -8.30 -7.46 -13.38
N PRO A 48 -9.55 -7.66 -13.84
CA PRO A 48 -9.91 -7.66 -15.26
C PRO A 48 -9.32 -6.44 -16.01
N GLN A 49 -9.38 -6.46 -17.35
CA GLN A 49 -8.95 -5.34 -18.20
C GLN A 49 -9.94 -4.15 -18.11
N ASP A 50 -10.02 -3.58 -16.91
CA ASP A 50 -10.82 -2.41 -16.54
C ASP A 50 -9.97 -1.46 -15.67
N VAL A 51 -10.40 -0.22 -15.57
CA VAL A 51 -9.68 0.84 -14.88
C VAL A 51 -9.88 0.75 -13.37
N SER A 52 -8.80 0.48 -12.65
CA SER A 52 -8.74 0.73 -11.21
C SER A 52 -8.26 2.15 -10.94
N LYS A 53 -8.96 2.88 -10.08
CA LYS A 53 -8.57 4.22 -9.60
C LYS A 53 -8.59 4.23 -8.07
N VAL A 54 -7.43 4.49 -7.46
CA VAL A 54 -7.28 4.52 -6.00
C VAL A 54 -6.58 5.80 -5.56
N ARG A 55 -6.82 6.21 -4.31
CA ARG A 55 -6.09 7.31 -3.66
C ARG A 55 -5.37 6.74 -2.45
N VAL A 56 -4.07 7.00 -2.34
CA VAL A 56 -3.24 6.62 -1.19
C VAL A 56 -2.55 7.86 -0.64
N GLY A 57 -2.01 7.78 0.57
CA GLY A 57 -1.12 8.81 1.11
C GLY A 57 0.20 8.91 0.34
N LYS A 58 1.26 9.37 1.00
CA LYS A 58 2.60 9.39 0.39
C LYS A 58 3.04 7.97 0.03
N LEU A 59 3.63 7.80 -1.14
CA LEU A 59 4.14 6.49 -1.56
C LEU A 59 5.30 6.06 -0.64
N SER A 60 5.16 4.88 -0.02
CA SER A 60 6.23 4.28 0.76
C SER A 60 7.33 3.73 -0.16
N PRO A 61 8.61 3.65 0.28
CA PRO A 61 9.67 3.03 -0.52
C PRO A 61 9.31 1.63 -1.00
N TYR A 62 8.68 0.84 -0.12
CA TYR A 62 8.18 -0.50 -0.45
C TYR A 62 7.05 -0.46 -1.51
N GLY A 63 6.12 0.48 -1.40
CA GLY A 63 5.07 0.70 -2.40
C GLY A 63 5.65 1.04 -3.77
N ILE A 64 6.71 1.86 -3.83
CA ILE A 64 7.40 2.22 -5.07
C ILE A 64 8.06 0.99 -5.71
N GLU A 65 8.79 0.17 -4.94
CA GLU A 65 9.37 -1.06 -5.51
C GLU A 65 8.30 -2.04 -5.98
N THR A 66 7.20 -2.15 -5.24
CA THR A 66 6.07 -2.99 -5.67
C THR A 66 5.52 -2.53 -7.03
N LEU A 67 5.38 -1.22 -7.26
CA LEU A 67 4.96 -0.68 -8.57
C LEU A 67 5.97 -1.02 -9.69
N ARG A 68 7.27 -1.03 -9.40
CA ARG A 68 8.31 -1.44 -10.37
C ARG A 68 8.21 -2.93 -10.69
N HIS A 69 8.07 -3.78 -9.69
CA HIS A 69 7.88 -5.21 -9.88
C HIS A 69 6.59 -5.52 -10.66
N ILE A 70 5.47 -4.85 -10.35
CA ILE A 70 4.23 -5.02 -11.10
C ILE A 70 4.44 -4.70 -12.59
N ARG A 71 5.14 -3.61 -12.90
CA ARG A 71 5.48 -3.27 -14.28
C ARG A 71 6.32 -4.36 -14.95
N ASP A 72 7.34 -4.87 -14.26
CA ASP A 72 8.31 -5.80 -14.84
C ASP A 72 7.74 -7.21 -15.02
N PHE A 73 6.88 -7.68 -14.09
CA PHE A 73 6.29 -9.02 -14.11
C PHE A 73 4.92 -9.10 -14.80
N LEU A 74 4.07 -8.08 -14.62
CA LEU A 74 2.68 -8.08 -15.15
C LEU A 74 2.49 -7.14 -16.33
N GLY A 75 3.47 -6.29 -16.66
CA GLY A 75 3.35 -5.29 -17.72
C GLY A 75 2.40 -4.13 -17.40
N VAL A 76 1.83 -4.09 -16.20
CA VAL A 76 0.85 -3.07 -15.78
C VAL A 76 1.58 -1.80 -15.33
N LYS A 77 1.19 -0.65 -15.88
CA LYS A 77 1.73 0.66 -15.51
C LYS A 77 0.67 1.49 -14.81
N PHE A 78 1.06 2.13 -13.72
CA PHE A 78 0.21 3.08 -13.01
C PHE A 78 0.47 4.51 -13.49
N ALA A 79 -0.59 5.23 -13.85
CA ALA A 79 -0.56 6.67 -13.96
C ALA A 79 -0.70 7.28 -12.55
N ILE A 80 0.32 8.04 -12.14
CA ILE A 80 0.45 8.58 -10.79
C ILE A 80 0.26 10.09 -10.85
N LYS A 81 -0.71 10.62 -10.10
CA LYS A 81 -0.99 12.06 -10.02
C LYS A 81 -1.05 12.50 -8.56
N ALA A 82 -0.13 13.37 -8.16
CA ALA A 82 -0.17 14.01 -6.85
C ALA A 82 -1.34 15.00 -6.75
N ASP A 83 -1.93 15.10 -5.57
CA ASP A 83 -2.97 16.06 -5.20
C ASP A 83 -2.45 16.95 -4.04
N PRO A 84 -1.89 18.13 -4.33
CA PRO A 84 -1.27 18.99 -3.32
C PRO A 84 -2.25 19.49 -2.26
N THR A 85 -3.55 19.55 -2.56
CA THR A 85 -4.58 20.03 -1.63
C THR A 85 -4.76 19.08 -0.45
N THR A 86 -4.62 17.78 -0.71
CA THR A 86 -4.83 16.72 0.28
C THR A 86 -3.53 16.02 0.68
N SER A 87 -2.39 16.43 0.12
CA SER A 87 -1.11 15.74 0.26
C SER A 87 -1.15 14.24 -0.09
N THR A 88 -2.12 13.82 -0.91
CA THR A 88 -2.32 12.42 -1.34
C THR A 88 -1.92 12.20 -2.80
N VAL A 89 -1.90 10.93 -3.20
CA VAL A 89 -1.58 10.51 -4.57
C VAL A 89 -2.72 9.67 -5.14
N ILE A 90 -3.20 10.05 -6.32
CA ILE A 90 -4.16 9.25 -7.10
C ILE A 90 -3.38 8.36 -8.06
N LEU A 91 -3.61 7.04 -7.98
CA LEU A 91 -3.08 6.06 -8.90
C LEU A 91 -4.19 5.49 -9.78
N LYS A 92 -3.89 5.28 -11.06
CA LYS A 92 -4.78 4.62 -12.02
C LYS A 92 -4.02 3.56 -12.81
N CYS A 93 -4.60 2.38 -12.99
CA CYS A 93 -4.08 1.35 -13.89
C CYS A 93 -5.22 0.63 -14.61
N VAL A 94 -4.88 -0.12 -15.64
CA VAL A 94 -5.76 -1.12 -16.25
C VAL A 94 -5.23 -2.50 -15.83
N GLY A 95 -6.10 -3.35 -15.31
CA GLY A 95 -5.70 -4.68 -14.84
C GLY A 95 -5.20 -5.59 -15.97
N CYS A 96 -4.37 -6.58 -15.63
CA CYS A 96 -3.79 -7.52 -16.60
C CYS A 96 -4.76 -8.62 -17.05
N GLY A 97 -5.94 -8.74 -16.41
CA GLY A 97 -6.93 -9.75 -16.76
C GLY A 97 -6.62 -11.15 -16.26
N LEU A 98 -5.81 -11.29 -15.21
CA LEU A 98 -5.45 -12.59 -14.65
C LEU A 98 -6.70 -13.33 -14.16
N LYS A 99 -6.88 -14.58 -14.62
CA LYS A 99 -7.91 -15.48 -14.12
C LYS A 99 -7.28 -16.51 -13.19
N ASN A 100 -7.96 -16.84 -12.09
CA ASN A 100 -7.52 -17.90 -11.19
C ASN A 100 -7.60 -19.25 -11.91
N LEU A 101 -6.44 -19.82 -12.26
CA LEU A 101 -6.31 -21.09 -12.99
C LEU A 101 -6.67 -22.32 -12.15
N SER A 102 -6.64 -22.20 -10.81
CA SER A 102 -6.98 -23.28 -9.89
C SER A 102 -8.49 -23.43 -9.70
N ARG A 103 -9.28 -22.41 -10.08
CA ARG A 103 -10.74 -22.48 -9.99
C ARG A 103 -11.25 -23.32 -11.16
N LYS A 104 -11.88 -24.46 -10.84
CA LYS A 104 -12.58 -25.29 -11.83
C LYS A 104 -13.62 -24.41 -12.53
N GLY A 105 -13.56 -24.36 -13.86
CA GLY A 105 -14.48 -23.55 -14.66
C GLY A 105 -15.92 -23.90 -14.31
N SER A 106 -16.69 -22.88 -13.91
CA SER A 106 -18.15 -22.92 -13.89
C SER A 106 -18.67 -22.77 -15.30
#